data_AF-A0A5J4P8S7-F1
#
_entry.id   AF-A0A5J4P8S7-F1
#
_cell.length_a   1.000
_cell.length_b   1.000
_cell.length_c   1.000
_cell.angle_alpha   90.00
_cell.angle_beta   90.00
_cell.angle_gamma   90.00
#
_symmetry.space_group_name_H-M   'P 1'
#
loop_
_entity.id
_entity.type
_entity.pdbx_description
1 polymer ?
#
loop_
_entity_poly.entity_id
_entity_poly.type
_entity_poly.pdbx_seq_one_letter_code
_entity_poly.pdbx_strand_id
1 'polypeptide(L)'
;LFVVDIMKEYIAVREANRLGIPVFGIVDTNSNPANVDFVIPANDDATKSIELILEVCCSAIAEGIEERKIEKIDLEAAGEAPVSKGGKKRSAKARLDKSDEEAINAAKAAAFLKEDEEV
;
A
#
# COMPACT_ATOMS: atom_id res chain seq x y z
N LEU A 1 -0.36 -5.41 0.35
CA LEU A 1 -1.59 -6.07 -0.15
C LEU A 1 -1.33 -6.52 -1.58
N PHE A 2 -1.76 -7.73 -1.96
CA PHE A 2 -1.72 -8.19 -3.35
C PHE A 2 -3.17 -8.30 -3.85
N VAL A 3 -3.47 -7.70 -5.01
CA VAL A 3 -4.83 -7.61 -5.57
C VAL A 3 -4.84 -8.18 -6.98
N VAL A 4 -5.84 -9.02 -7.27
CA VAL A 4 -6.15 -9.51 -8.61
C VAL A 4 -7.37 -8.73 -9.12
N ASP A 5 -7.29 -8.20 -10.33
CA ASP A 5 -8.32 -7.34 -10.95
C ASP A 5 -8.65 -6.08 -10.12
N ILE A 6 -7.98 -4.99 -10.46
CA ILE A 6 -8.12 -3.70 -9.77
C ILE A 6 -9.47 -3.04 -10.08
N MET A 7 -10.07 -3.32 -11.24
CA MET A 7 -11.38 -2.78 -11.58
C MET A 7 -12.46 -3.39 -10.68
N LYS A 8 -12.42 -4.71 -10.47
CA LYS A 8 -13.38 -5.41 -9.59
C LYS A 8 -13.11 -5.13 -8.10
N GLU A 9 -11.84 -5.10 -7.69
CA GLU A 9 -11.44 -4.95 -6.27
C GLU A 9 -11.08 -3.51 -5.87
N TYR A 10 -11.73 -2.52 -6.48
CA TYR A 10 -11.42 -1.10 -6.25
C TYR A 10 -11.61 -0.65 -4.79
N ILE A 11 -12.50 -1.30 -4.03
CA ILE A 11 -12.72 -0.99 -2.61
C ILE A 11 -11.48 -1.37 -1.79
N ALA A 12 -10.93 -2.57 -2.01
CA ALA A 12 -9.74 -3.04 -1.31
C ALA A 12 -8.53 -2.14 -1.58
N VAL A 13 -8.36 -1.70 -2.83
CA VAL A 13 -7.30 -0.74 -3.22
C VAL A 13 -7.50 0.60 -2.51
N ARG A 14 -8.72 1.13 -2.47
CA ARG A 14 -9.02 2.40 -1.78
C ARG A 14 -8.78 2.33 -0.28
N GLU A 15 -9.17 1.23 0.36
CA GLU A 15 -8.94 1.01 1.79
C GLU A 15 -7.45 0.86 2.11
N ALA A 16 -6.72 0.11 1.29
CA ALA A 16 -5.26 -0.02 1.43
C ALA A 16 -4.56 1.34 1.30
N ASN A 17 -4.94 2.14 0.31
CA ASN A 17 -4.42 3.49 0.12
C ASN A 17 -4.75 4.41 1.30
N ARG A 18 -5.96 4.31 1.87
CA ARG A 18 -6.34 5.07 3.08
C ARG A 18 -5.54 4.67 4.31
N LEU A 19 -5.21 3.38 4.45
CA LEU A 19 -4.41 2.85 5.55
C LEU A 19 -2.89 3.01 5.34
N GLY A 20 -2.47 3.40 4.13
CA GLY A 20 -1.06 3.49 3.75
C GLY A 20 -0.39 2.13 3.62
N ILE A 21 -1.15 1.10 3.21
CA ILE A 21 -0.64 -0.25 2.95
C ILE A 21 -0.21 -0.30 1.48
N PRO A 22 1.06 -0.66 1.18
CA PRO A 22 1.51 -0.80 -0.20
C PRO A 22 0.71 -1.84 -0.99
N VAL A 23 0.32 -1.49 -2.22
CA VAL A 23 -0.52 -2.31 -3.10
C VAL A 23 0.29 -2.84 -4.28
N PHE A 24 0.32 -4.17 -4.42
CA PHE A 24 0.73 -4.88 -5.61
C PHE A 24 -0.53 -5.31 -6.36
N GLY A 25 -0.63 -5.03 -7.66
CA GLY A 25 -1.86 -5.27 -8.41
C GLY A 25 -1.63 -5.76 -9.83
N ILE A 26 -2.39 -6.78 -10.22
CA ILE A 26 -2.48 -7.20 -11.63
C ILE A 26 -3.38 -6.22 -12.38
N VAL A 27 -2.85 -5.60 -13.43
CA VAL A 27 -3.55 -4.63 -14.28
C VAL A 27 -3.73 -5.21 -15.67
N ASP A 28 -4.98 -5.46 -16.07
CA ASP A 28 -5.33 -5.70 -17.47
C ASP A 28 -5.66 -4.39 -18.23
N THR A 29 -5.86 -4.48 -19.54
CA THR A 29 -6.12 -3.38 -20.47
C THR A 29 -7.26 -2.43 -20.08
N ASN A 30 -8.25 -2.92 -19.33
CA ASN A 30 -9.41 -2.15 -18.89
C ASN A 30 -9.18 -1.43 -17.54
N SER A 31 -8.10 -1.75 -16.83
CA SER A 31 -7.86 -1.31 -15.46
C SER A 31 -6.94 -0.08 -15.39
N ASN A 32 -7.20 0.82 -14.43
CA ASN A 32 -6.40 2.03 -14.24
C ASN A 32 -5.26 1.79 -13.23
N PRO A 33 -3.99 1.92 -13.61
CA PRO A 33 -2.84 1.67 -12.73
C PRO A 33 -2.57 2.76 -11.69
N ALA A 34 -3.24 3.92 -11.75
CA ALA A 34 -2.88 5.10 -10.96
C ALA A 34 -2.91 4.90 -9.42
N ASN A 35 -3.72 3.96 -8.94
CA ASN A 35 -3.93 3.71 -7.50
C ASN A 35 -3.13 2.51 -6.97
N VAL A 36 -2.17 2.01 -7.74
CA VAL A 36 -1.36 0.83 -7.41
C VAL A 36 0.12 1.20 -7.37
N ASP A 37 0.82 0.83 -6.30
CA ASP A 37 2.24 1.15 -6.12
C ASP A 37 3.13 0.28 -7.02
N PHE A 38 2.78 -1.00 -7.14
CA PHE A 38 3.54 -1.99 -7.90
C PHE A 38 2.62 -2.69 -8.90
N VAL A 39 2.70 -2.25 -10.15
CA VAL A 39 1.84 -2.72 -11.24
C VAL A 39 2.44 -3.95 -11.92
N ILE A 40 1.63 -4.98 -12.08
CA ILE A 40 1.94 -6.19 -12.86
C ILE A 40 1.02 -6.21 -14.08
N PRO A 41 1.50 -5.82 -15.27
CA PRO A 41 0.67 -5.83 -16.47
C PRO A 41 0.45 -7.26 -16.95
N ALA A 42 -0.78 -7.76 -16.87
CA ALA A 42 -1.16 -9.10 -17.32
C ALA A 42 -2.69 -9.26 -17.43
N ASN A 43 -3.13 -10.33 -18.08
CA ASN A 43 -4.54 -10.71 -18.15
C ASN A 43 -5.01 -11.27 -16.79
N ASP A 44 -6.00 -10.62 -16.17
CA ASP A 44 -6.57 -10.97 -14.87
C ASP A 44 -7.86 -11.81 -14.95
N ASP A 45 -8.42 -12.05 -16.14
CA ASP A 45 -9.59 -12.91 -16.33
C ASP A 45 -9.20 -14.40 -16.53
N ALA A 46 -7.96 -14.67 -16.93
CA ALA A 46 -7.50 -16.02 -17.25
C ALA A 46 -6.88 -16.73 -16.04
N THR A 47 -7.48 -17.86 -15.62
CA THR A 47 -7.00 -18.69 -14.50
C THR A 47 -5.51 -19.04 -14.63
N LYS A 48 -5.05 -19.49 -15.80
CA LYS A 48 -3.64 -19.84 -16.05
C LYS A 48 -2.68 -18.67 -15.86
N SER A 49 -3.12 -17.45 -16.19
CA SER A 49 -2.33 -16.23 -16.04
C SER A 49 -2.15 -15.91 -14.55
N ILE A 50 -3.26 -15.92 -13.81
CA ILE A 50 -3.26 -15.69 -12.36
C ILE A 50 -2.40 -16.73 -11.65
N GLU A 51 -2.60 -18.02 -11.95
CA GLU A 51 -1.84 -19.13 -11.35
C GLU A 51 -0.33 -18.94 -11.55
N LEU A 52 0.11 -18.67 -12.79
CA LEU A 52 1.51 -18.46 -13.10
C LEU A 52 2.10 -17.27 -12.32
N ILE A 53 1.39 -16.15 -12.26
CA ILE A 53 1.86 -14.96 -11.55
C ILE A 53 1.97 -15.24 -10.06
N LEU A 54 0.95 -15.87 -9.46
CA LEU A 54 0.94 -16.21 -8.05
C LEU A 54 2.01 -17.22 -7.69
N GLU A 55 2.28 -18.21 -8.55
CA GLU A 55 3.35 -19.19 -8.34
C GLU A 55 4.72 -18.51 -8.27
N VAL A 56 5.04 -17.67 -9.26
CA VAL A 56 6.30 -16.92 -9.31
C VAL A 56 6.43 -15.98 -8.11
N CYS A 57 5.36 -15.24 -7.76
CA CYS A 57 5.36 -14.35 -6.61
C CYS A 57 5.54 -15.12 -5.29
N CYS A 58 4.87 -16.27 -5.11
CA CYS A 58 5.00 -17.08 -3.91
C CYS A 58 6.41 -17.66 -3.78
N SER A 59 7.01 -18.15 -4.87
CA SER A 59 8.41 -18.65 -4.87
C SER A 59 9.37 -17.55 -4.44
N ALA A 60 9.28 -16.37 -5.05
CA ALA A 60 10.13 -15.23 -4.72
C ALA A 60 9.96 -14.77 -3.26
N ILE A 61 8.75 -14.81 -2.71
CA ILE A 61 8.50 -14.50 -1.30
C ILE A 61 9.13 -15.55 -0.38
N ALA A 62 9.04 -16.84 -0.73
CA ALA A 62 9.64 -17.92 0.05
C ALA A 62 11.18 -17.78 0.09
N GLU A 63 11.81 -17.60 -1.07
CA GLU A 63 13.24 -17.35 -1.20
C GLU A 63 13.67 -16.12 -0.37
N GLY A 64 12.98 -15.00 -0.51
CA GLY A 64 13.28 -13.78 0.24
C GLY A 64 12.99 -13.88 1.75
N ILE A 65 12.21 -14.87 2.21
CA ILE A 65 12.04 -15.17 3.65
C ILE A 65 13.21 -16.02 4.15
N GLU A 66 13.68 -16.99 3.36
CA GLU A 66 14.83 -17.83 3.71
C GLU A 66 16.12 -17.02 3.79
N GLU A 67 16.40 -16.17 2.80
CA GLU A 67 17.55 -15.26 2.81
C GLU A 67 17.53 -14.37 4.06
N ARG A 68 16.39 -13.77 4.38
CA ARG A 68 16.23 -12.94 5.59
C ARG A 68 16.42 -13.71 6.90
N LYS A 69 16.20 -15.03 6.92
CA LYS A 69 16.48 -15.87 8.10
C LYS A 69 17.98 -16.11 8.23
N ILE A 70 18.65 -16.45 7.13
CA ILE A 70 20.10 -16.67 7.09
C ILE A 70 20.84 -15.39 7.50
N GLU A 71 20.49 -14.25 6.91
CA GLU A 71 21.08 -12.95 7.26
C GLU A 71 20.93 -12.62 8.75
N LYS A 72 19.77 -12.93 9.36
CA LYS A 72 19.56 -12.71 10.78
C LYS A 72 20.44 -13.61 11.66
N ILE A 73 20.60 -14.88 11.27
CA ILE A 73 21.46 -15.82 12.01
C ILE A 73 22.92 -15.36 11.93
N ASP A 74 23.38 -14.93 10.77
CA ASP A 74 24.75 -14.44 10.58
C ASP A 74 25.01 -13.12 11.35
N LEU A 75 24.04 -12.21 11.38
CA LEU A 75 24.11 -10.97 12.16
C LEU A 75 24.13 -11.23 13.67
N GLU A 76 23.32 -12.18 14.16
CA GLU A 76 23.34 -12.60 15.57
C GLU A 76 24.66 -13.29 15.93
N ALA A 77 25.23 -14.11 15.04
CA ALA A 77 26.51 -14.77 15.23
C ALA A 77 27.69 -13.77 15.23
N ALA A 78 27.58 -12.66 14.50
CA ALA A 78 28.58 -11.59 14.46
C ALA A 78 28.52 -10.62 15.66
N GLY A 79 27.54 -10.76 16.57
CA GLY A 79 27.41 -9.92 17.77
C GLY A 79 27.01 -8.46 17.50
N GLU A 80 26.64 -8.13 16.27
CA GLU A 80 26.12 -6.81 15.91
C GLU A 80 24.60 -6.81 16.13
N ALA A 81 24.11 -5.93 17.02
CA ALA A 81 22.67 -5.75 17.21
C ALA A 81 22.00 -5.44 15.86
N PRO A 82 20.85 -6.06 15.53
CA PRO A 82 20.27 -5.95 14.20
C PRO A 82 19.93 -4.50 13.89
N VAL A 83 20.74 -3.86 13.04
CA VAL A 83 20.37 -2.58 12.43
C VAL A 83 19.21 -2.90 11.51
N SER A 84 18.00 -2.63 11.99
CA SER A 84 16.78 -2.61 11.19
C SER A 84 16.98 -1.69 9.99
N LYS A 85 17.47 -2.23 8.88
CA LYS A 85 17.33 -1.65 7.54
C LYS A 85 15.99 -2.06 6.92
N GLY A 86 14.97 -2.22 7.76
CA GLY A 86 13.59 -2.47 7.36
C GLY A 86 12.73 -1.25 7.66
N GLY A 87 12.54 -0.39 6.66
CA GLY A 87 11.52 0.66 6.67
C GLY A 87 12.07 2.08 6.59
N LYS A 88 12.27 2.58 5.37
CA LYS A 88 12.06 4.01 5.10
C LYS A 88 10.58 4.32 5.34
N LYS A 89 10.17 4.54 6.60
CA LYS A 89 9.09 5.48 6.90
C LYS A 89 9.66 6.88 6.70
N ARG A 90 9.09 7.68 5.79
CA ARG A 90 9.04 9.17 5.83
C ARG A 90 8.56 9.72 4.47
N SER A 91 7.25 9.90 4.25
CA SER A 91 6.71 11.01 3.43
C SER A 91 5.16 11.03 3.33
N ALA A 92 4.43 11.00 4.45
CA ALA A 92 3.02 11.45 4.41
C ALA A 92 2.51 11.90 5.77
N LYS A 93 2.90 11.22 6.86
CA LYS A 93 2.31 11.44 8.18
C LYS A 93 3.01 12.51 9.05
N ALA A 94 3.85 13.36 8.47
CA ALA A 94 4.59 14.43 9.17
C ALA A 94 4.35 15.83 8.58
N ARG A 95 3.26 16.03 7.84
CA ARG A 95 2.92 17.32 7.19
C ARG A 95 1.46 17.76 7.36
N LEU A 96 0.83 17.39 8.47
CA LEU A 96 -0.25 18.24 8.99
C LEU A 96 0.26 18.79 10.31
N ASP A 97 0.61 20.08 10.30
CA ASP A 97 0.80 20.84 11.52
C ASP A 97 -0.57 20.98 12.21
N LYS A 98 -0.57 21.18 13.53
CA LYS A 98 -1.76 21.43 14.34
C LYS A 98 -2.58 22.63 13.81
N SER A 99 -1.90 23.55 13.13
CA SER A 99 -2.49 24.67 12.40
C SER A 99 -3.35 24.25 11.20
N ASP A 100 -2.99 23.16 10.50
CA ASP A 100 -3.76 22.63 9.36
C ASP A 100 -5.03 21.92 9.83
N GLU A 101 -4.96 21.15 10.93
CA GLU A 101 -6.14 20.54 11.56
C GLU A 101 -7.11 21.59 12.12
N GLU A 102 -6.59 22.66 12.75
CA GLU A 102 -7.42 23.78 13.22
C GLU A 102 -8.06 24.56 12.06
N ALA A 103 -7.34 24.78 10.95
CA ALA A 103 -7.89 25.45 9.77
C ALA A 103 -8.98 24.61 9.08
N ILE A 104 -8.82 23.28 8.98
CA ILE A 104 -9.82 22.38 8.40
C ILE A 104 -11.08 22.31 9.28
N ASN A 105 -10.89 22.26 10.61
CA ASN A 105 -12.03 22.24 11.54
C ASN A 105 -12.77 23.58 11.57
N ALA A 106 -12.05 24.71 11.52
CA ALA A 106 -12.66 26.03 11.41
C ALA A 106 -13.41 26.22 10.08
N ALA A 107 -12.87 25.74 8.96
CA ALA A 107 -13.54 25.78 7.67
C ALA A 107 -14.81 24.94 7.63
N LYS A 108 -14.80 23.74 8.25
CA LYS A 108 -16.00 22.90 8.39
C LYS A 108 -17.06 23.54 9.29
N ALA A 109 -16.66 24.15 10.41
CA ALA A 109 -17.58 24.83 11.30
C ALA A 109 -18.23 26.06 10.63
N ALA A 110 -17.45 26.84 9.85
CA ALA A 110 -17.96 27.98 9.11
C ALA A 110 -18.88 27.59 7.93
N ALA A 111 -18.62 26.44 7.29
CA ALA A 111 -19.51 25.90 6.26
C ALA A 111 -20.86 25.44 6.85
N PHE A 112 -20.82 24.79 8.01
CA PHE A 112 -22.02 24.34 8.73
C PHE A 112 -22.90 25.51 9.18
N LEU A 113 -22.29 26.59 9.68
CA LEU A 113 -23.01 27.81 10.09
C LEU A 113 -23.62 28.58 8.91
N LYS A 114 -23.05 28.48 7.70
CA LYS A 114 -23.64 29.08 6.50
C LYS A 114 -24.80 28.28 5.93
N GLU A 115 -24.81 26.95 6.12
CA GLU A 115 -25.96 26.12 5.75
C GLU A 115 -27.18 26.38 6.65
N ASP A 116 -26.97 26.79 7.91
CA ASP A 116 -28.05 27.12 8.86
C ASP A 116 -28.62 28.55 8.69
N GLU A 117 -27.94 29.46 7.98
CA GLU A 117 -28.38 30.86 7.78
C GLU A 117 -29.16 31.08 6.46
N GLU A 118 -29.21 30.08 5.57
CA GLU A 118 -29.93 30.12 4.28
C GLU A 118 -31.22 29.25 4.25
N VAL A 119 -31.88 29.03 5.40
CA VAL A 119 -33.24 28.45 5.47
C VAL A 119 -34.25 29.41 6.10
#